data_AF-A0A3N5YNP2-F1
#
_entry.id   AF-A0A3N5YNP2-F1
#
_cell.length_a   1.000
_cell.length_b   1.000
_cell.length_c   1.000
_cell.angle_alpha   90.00
_cell.angle_beta   90.00
_cell.angle_gamma   90.00
#
_symmetry.space_group_name_H-M   'P 1'
#
loop_
_entity.id
_entity.type
_entity.pdbx_description
1 polymer ?
#
loop_
_entity_poly.entity_id
_entity_poly.type
_entity_poly.pdbx_seq_one_letter_code
_entity_poly.pdbx_strand_id
1 'polypeptide(L)'
;MLEIKLVRQNLEAVEAALANRGQSADLAAFKVMDERHRGLLQESESLRHRRNGVSEEIARRKKAGSPADTLMEEMRAVSARIKELERAQSETQEALSAILMAVPNLPHSSVPKGR
;
A
#
# COMPACT_ATOMS: atom_id res chain seq x y z
N MET A 1 -16.16 -6.93 -6.57
CA MET A 1 -14.68 -7.02 -6.59
C MET A 1 -14.27 -7.80 -5.36
N LEU A 2 -13.38 -8.78 -5.49
CA LEU A 2 -12.84 -9.50 -4.33
C LEU A 2 -12.06 -8.53 -3.44
N GLU A 3 -12.14 -8.73 -2.13
CA GLU A 3 -11.40 -7.91 -1.18
C GLU A 3 -9.88 -8.19 -1.30
N ILE A 4 -9.05 -7.13 -1.36
CA ILE A 4 -7.57 -7.25 -1.42
C ILE A 4 -7.05 -8.21 -0.34
N LYS A 5 -7.58 -8.11 0.88
CA LYS A 5 -7.18 -8.98 1.99
C LYS A 5 -7.45 -10.44 1.71
N LEU A 6 -8.62 -10.75 1.14
CA LEU A 6 -9.00 -12.11 0.81
C LEU A 6 -8.11 -12.69 -0.27
N VAL A 7 -7.83 -11.93 -1.33
CA VAL A 7 -6.93 -12.37 -2.41
C VAL A 7 -5.50 -12.55 -1.89
N ARG A 8 -5.02 -11.63 -1.05
CA ARG A 8 -3.69 -11.72 -0.43
C ARG A 8 -3.53 -12.98 0.43
N GLN A 9 -4.55 -13.33 1.22
CA GLN A 9 -4.51 -14.49 2.11
C GLN A 9 -4.75 -15.81 1.38
N ASN A 10 -5.41 -15.78 0.23
CA ASN A 10 -5.89 -16.97 -0.48
C ASN A 10 -5.43 -17.00 -1.95
N LEU A 11 -4.24 -16.48 -2.25
CA LEU A 11 -3.68 -16.35 -3.60
C LEU A 11 -3.74 -17.68 -4.38
N GLU A 12 -3.33 -18.78 -3.75
CA GLU A 12 -3.37 -20.13 -4.34
C GLU A 12 -4.81 -20.60 -4.65
N ALA A 13 -5.76 -20.31 -3.76
CA ALA A 13 -7.15 -20.68 -3.95
C ALA A 13 -7.80 -19.85 -5.09
N VAL A 14 -7.42 -18.57 -5.21
CA VAL A 14 -7.84 -17.70 -6.32
C VAL A 14 -7.25 -18.20 -7.63
N GLU A 15 -5.97 -18.58 -7.65
CA GLU A 15 -5.32 -19.17 -8.83
C GLU A 15 -6.00 -20.47 -9.28
N ALA A 16 -6.27 -21.38 -8.35
CA ALA A 16 -6.98 -22.62 -8.64
C ALA A 16 -8.41 -22.36 -9.15
N ALA A 17 -9.11 -21.38 -8.58
CA ALA A 17 -10.45 -21.00 -9.02
C ALA A 17 -10.47 -20.39 -10.44
N LEU A 18 -9.45 -19.59 -10.77
CA LEU A 18 -9.24 -19.05 -12.11
C LEU A 18 -8.98 -20.16 -13.13
N ALA A 19 -8.05 -21.07 -12.81
CA ALA A 19 -7.71 -22.21 -13.66
C ALA A 19 -8.92 -23.11 -13.94
N ASN A 20 -9.74 -23.40 -12.93
CA ASN A 20 -10.98 -24.17 -13.08
C ASN A 20 -12.01 -23.51 -14.02
N ARG A 21 -11.90 -22.21 -14.29
CA ARG A 21 -12.77 -21.46 -15.20
C ARG A 21 -12.14 -21.18 -16.56
N GLY A 22 -10.92 -21.67 -16.81
CA GLY A 22 -10.15 -21.32 -18.01
C GLY A 22 -9.78 -19.83 -18.09
N GLN A 23 -9.78 -19.14 -16.96
CA GLN A 23 -9.38 -17.73 -16.86
C GLN A 23 -8.00 -17.63 -16.22
N SER A 24 -7.30 -16.53 -16.49
CA SER A 24 -6.05 -16.19 -15.83
C SER A 24 -6.10 -14.73 -15.38
N ALA A 25 -5.48 -14.46 -14.24
CA ALA A 25 -5.21 -13.11 -13.77
C ALA A 25 -3.72 -13.04 -13.43
N ASP A 26 -3.13 -11.86 -13.56
CA ASP A 26 -1.71 -11.66 -13.23
C ASP A 26 -1.51 -11.56 -11.71
N LEU A 27 -1.62 -12.71 -11.04
CA LEU A 27 -1.44 -12.85 -9.60
C LEU A 27 0.01 -12.60 -9.18
N ALA A 28 0.97 -12.80 -10.09
CA ALA A 28 2.37 -12.45 -9.87
C ALA A 28 2.54 -10.93 -9.77
N ALA A 29 1.97 -10.18 -10.72
CA ALA A 29 1.93 -8.71 -10.65
C ALA A 29 1.18 -8.23 -9.41
N PHE A 30 0.06 -8.87 -9.03
CA PHE A 30 -0.66 -8.54 -7.80
C PHE A 30 0.26 -8.62 -6.57
N LYS A 31 1.00 -9.72 -6.43
CA LYS A 31 1.91 -9.92 -5.29
C LYS A 31 2.98 -8.84 -5.22
N VAL A 32 3.64 -8.53 -6.34
CA VAL A 32 4.68 -7.50 -6.40
C VAL A 32 4.11 -6.11 -6.08
N MET A 33 2.94 -5.77 -6.63
CA MET A 33 2.30 -4.49 -6.37
C MET A 33 1.81 -4.37 -4.92
N ASP A 34 1.34 -5.46 -4.32
CA ASP A 34 0.89 -5.50 -2.93
C ASP A 34 2.06 -5.32 -1.95
N GLU A 35 3.18 -5.99 -2.21
CA GLU A 35 4.43 -5.81 -1.45
C GLU A 35 4.94 -4.37 -1.55
N ARG A 36 4.95 -3.80 -2.76
CA ARG A 36 5.33 -2.40 -2.96
C ARG A 36 4.39 -1.45 -2.23
N HIS A 37 3.08 -1.63 -2.34
CA HIS A 37 2.09 -0.79 -1.68
C HIS A 37 2.27 -0.80 -0.16
N ARG A 38 2.48 -1.97 0.45
CA ARG A 38 2.74 -2.11 1.89
C ARG A 38 4.06 -1.46 2.30
N GLY A 39 5.11 -1.60 1.50
CA GLY A 39 6.40 -0.93 1.75
C GLY A 39 6.26 0.60 1.74
N LEU A 40 5.55 1.14 0.75
CA LEU A 40 5.26 2.57 0.66
C LEU A 40 4.43 3.08 1.84
N LEU A 41 3.45 2.29 2.30
CA LEU A 41 2.65 2.61 3.49
C LEU A 41 3.53 2.70 4.73
N GLN A 42 4.37 1.70 4.96
CA GLN A 42 5.29 1.66 6.10
C GLN A 42 6.30 2.82 6.08
N GLU A 43 6.87 3.15 4.92
CA GLU A 43 7.79 4.28 4.77
C GLU A 43 7.09 5.62 5.10
N SER A 44 5.86 5.81 4.58
CA SER A 44 5.08 7.03 4.83
C SER A 44 4.72 7.18 6.30
N GLU A 45 4.30 6.10 6.98
CA GLU A 45 4.01 6.11 8.42
C GLU A 45 5.26 6.44 9.25
N SER A 46 6.41 5.83 8.92
CA SER A 46 7.68 6.10 9.59
C SER A 46 8.08 7.58 9.45
N LEU A 47 7.97 8.15 8.26
CA LEU A 47 8.28 9.56 8.01
C LEU A 47 7.30 10.51 8.71
N ARG A 48 6.00 10.17 8.75
CA ARG A 48 5.02 10.95 9.52
C ARG A 48 5.33 10.93 11.01
N HIS A 49 5.72 9.79 11.56
CA HIS A 49 6.14 9.66 12.94
C HIS A 49 7.37 10.53 13.23
N ARG A 50 8.42 10.43 12.40
CA ARG A 50 9.61 11.28 12.50
C ARG A 50 9.26 12.77 12.43
N ARG A 51 8.45 13.17 11.46
CA ARG A 51 8.03 14.57 11.29
C ARG A 51 7.34 15.10 12.54
N ASN A 52 6.41 14.34 13.12
CA ASN A 52 5.68 14.76 14.31
C ASN A 52 6.63 14.90 15.51
N GLY A 53 7.51 13.93 15.75
CA GLY A 53 8.49 13.99 16.83
C GLY A 53 9.47 15.16 16.71
N VAL A 54 9.98 15.42 15.50
CA VAL A 54 10.87 16.57 15.25
C VAL A 54 10.12 17.90 15.34
N SER A 55 8.84 17.94 14.96
CA SER A 55 8.02 19.16 15.08
C SER A 55 7.83 19.58 16.54
N GLU A 56 7.64 18.61 17.44
CA GLU A 56 7.60 18.87 18.89
C GLU A 56 8.94 19.39 19.40
N GLU A 57 10.06 18.82 18.94
CA GLU A 57 11.40 19.28 19.31
C GLU A 57 11.68 20.70 18.80
N ILE A 58 11.27 21.04 17.58
CA ILE A 58 11.37 22.41 17.04
C ILE A 58 10.57 23.39 17.92
N ALA A 59 9.36 23.03 18.34
CA ALA A 59 8.55 23.86 19.21
C ALA A 59 9.22 24.11 20.57
N ARG A 60 9.82 23.06 21.17
CA ARG A 60 10.59 23.18 22.41
C ARG A 60 11.79 24.11 22.25
N ARG A 61 12.58 23.94 21.19
CA ARG A 61 13.77 24.79 20.93
C ARG A 61 13.41 26.25 20.71
N LYS A 62 12.36 26.53 19.93
CA LYS A 62 11.86 27.90 19.72
C LYS A 62 11.42 28.55 21.02
N LYS A 63 10.72 27.82 21.89
CA LYS A 63 10.32 28.31 23.21
C LYS A 63 11.52 28.59 24.12
N ALA A 64 12.59 27.80 23.99
CA ALA A 64 13.85 27.98 24.70
C ALA A 64 14.79 29.03 24.07
N GLY A 65 14.38 29.73 23.00
CA GLY A 65 15.23 30.69 22.29
C GLY A 65 16.42 30.08 21.56
N SER A 66 16.39 28.76 21.32
CA SER A 66 17.45 28.02 20.62
C SER A 66 17.16 27.90 19.12
N PRO A 67 18.18 27.93 18.25
CA PRO A 67 18.00 27.80 16.82
C PRO A 67 17.47 26.41 16.41
N ALA A 68 16.59 26.41 15.40
CA ALA A 68 15.93 25.21 14.89
C ALA A 68 15.84 25.17 13.35
N ASP A 69 16.55 26.06 12.66
CA ASP A 69 16.41 26.24 11.21
C ASP A 69 16.80 24.99 10.41
N THR A 70 17.87 24.30 10.83
CA THR A 70 18.32 23.04 10.22
C THR A 70 17.26 21.93 10.32
N LEU A 71 16.63 21.79 11.49
CA LEU A 71 15.53 20.83 11.68
C LEU A 71 14.32 21.21 10.85
N MET A 72 14.02 22.51 10.71
CA MET A 72 12.92 22.97 9.87
C MET A 72 13.15 22.67 8.38
N GLU A 73 14.38 22.83 7.88
CA GLU A 73 14.75 22.47 6.51
C GLU A 73 14.65 20.97 6.27
N GLU A 74 15.17 20.16 7.19
CA GLU A 74 15.04 18.70 7.14
C GLU A 74 13.57 18.26 7.07
N MET A 75 12.70 18.88 7.88
CA MET A 75 11.27 18.55 7.90
C MET A 75 10.52 18.98 6.63
N ARG A 76 11.01 19.99 5.90
CA ARG A 76 10.48 20.31 4.56
C ARG A 76 10.78 19.19 3.57
N ALA A 77 12.00 18.65 3.59
CA ALA A 77 12.37 17.51 2.74
C ALA A 77 11.56 16.26 3.09
N VAL A 78 11.38 15.96 4.38
CA VAL A 78 10.50 14.87 4.84
C VAL A 78 9.06 15.07 4.37
N SER A 79 8.54 16.29 4.43
CA SER A 79 7.17 16.59 3.97
C SER A 79 7.00 16.43 2.47
N ALA A 80 8.01 16.80 1.67
CA ALA A 80 8.02 16.54 0.23
C ALA A 80 8.03 15.04 -0.06
N ARG A 81 8.89 14.28 0.62
CA ARG A 81 8.97 12.82 0.48
C ARG A 81 7.65 12.12 0.84
N ILE A 82 6.98 12.54 1.91
CA ILE A 82 5.66 12.00 2.28
C ILE A 82 4.66 12.18 1.13
N LYS A 83 4.62 13.35 0.47
CA LYS A 83 3.73 13.60 -0.67
C LYS A 83 4.03 12.70 -1.87
N GLU A 84 5.31 12.46 -2.15
CA GLU A 84 5.71 11.52 -3.20
C GLU A 84 5.25 10.10 -2.90
N LEU A 85 5.42 9.65 -1.65
CA LEU A 85 4.98 8.33 -1.21
C LEU A 85 3.45 8.18 -1.27
N GLU A 86 2.70 9.20 -0.86
CA GLU A 86 1.23 9.21 -0.96
C GLU A 86 0.75 9.08 -2.41
N ARG A 87 1.41 9.77 -3.34
CA ARG A 87 1.13 9.61 -4.77
C ARG A 87 1.43 8.19 -5.25
N ALA A 88 2.59 7.65 -4.91
CA ALA A 88 2.97 6.29 -5.27
C ALA A 88 2.03 5.23 -4.63
N GLN A 89 1.50 5.50 -3.43
CA GLN A 89 0.48 4.66 -2.80
C GLN A 89 -0.82 4.67 -3.60
N SER A 90 -1.27 5.83 -4.10
CA SER A 90 -2.46 5.91 -4.95
C SER A 90 -2.26 5.12 -6.25
N GLU A 91 -1.13 5.32 -6.93
CA GLU A 91 -0.81 4.62 -8.18
C GLU A 91 -0.74 3.10 -7.99
N THR A 92 -0.13 2.62 -6.90
CA THR A 92 -0.10 1.19 -6.58
C THR A 92 -1.46 0.63 -6.20
N GLN A 93 -2.29 1.41 -5.50
CA GLN A 93 -3.65 1.02 -5.14
C GLN A 93 -4.55 0.90 -6.38
N GLU A 94 -4.41 1.82 -7.34
CA GLU A 94 -5.12 1.77 -8.62
C GLU A 94 -4.69 0.55 -9.44
N ALA A 95 -3.39 0.26 -9.52
CA ALA A 95 -2.88 -0.93 -10.19
C ALA A 95 -3.40 -2.23 -9.55
N LEU A 96 -3.41 -2.32 -8.22
CA LEU A 96 -3.99 -3.46 -7.49
C LEU A 96 -5.47 -3.62 -7.78
N SER A 97 -6.23 -2.51 -7.77
CA SER A 97 -7.65 -2.50 -8.10
C SER A 97 -7.90 -3.00 -9.53
N ALA A 98 -7.10 -2.56 -10.50
CA ALA A 98 -7.19 -2.99 -11.89
C ALA A 98 -6.99 -4.50 -12.05
N ILE A 99 -6.00 -5.07 -11.35
CA ILE A 99 -5.77 -6.51 -11.37
C ILE A 99 -6.96 -7.25 -10.73
N LEU A 100 -7.50 -6.74 -9.61
CA LEU A 100 -8.64 -7.36 -8.94
C LEU A 100 -9.95 -7.26 -9.72
N MET A 101 -10.11 -6.25 -10.57
CA MET A 101 -11.26 -6.17 -11.48
C MET A 101 -11.27 -7.31 -12.50
N ALA A 102 -10.08 -7.82 -12.88
CA ALA A 102 -9.97 -8.97 -13.77
C ALA A 102 -10.24 -10.31 -13.06
N VAL A 103 -10.26 -10.34 -11.72
CA VAL A 103 -10.51 -11.58 -10.97
C VAL A 103 -12.02 -11.77 -10.79
N PRO A 104 -12.61 -12.88 -11.29
CA PRO A 104 -14.01 -13.20 -11.09
C PRO A 104 -14.29 -13.55 -9.63
N ASN A 105 -15.56 -13.51 -9.23
CA ASN A 105 -15.94 -13.98 -7.90
C ASN A 105 -15.61 -15.47 -7.73
N LEU A 106 -15.10 -15.82 -6.54
CA LEU A 106 -14.84 -17.21 -6.16
C LEU A 106 -16.16 -18.00 -6.16
N PRO A 107 -16.22 -19.17 -6.83
CA PRO A 107 -17.39 -20.04 -6.74
C PRO A 107 -17.60 -20.50 -5.30
N HIS A 108 -18.86 -20.56 -4.87
CA HIS A 108 -19.21 -21.17 -3.59
C HIS A 108 -18.85 -22.66 -3.58
N SER A 109 -18.54 -23.22 -2.41
CA SER A 109 -18.13 -24.62 -2.24
C SER A 109 -19.17 -25.64 -2.73
N SER A 110 -20.43 -25.22 -2.85
CA SER A 110 -21.54 -26.02 -3.37
C SER A 110 -21.65 -26.03 -4.90
N VAL A 111 -20.85 -25.24 -5.63
CA VAL A 111 -20.92 -25.16 -7.08
C VAL A 111 -20.15 -26.34 -7.69
N PRO A 112 -20.80 -27.24 -8.45
CA PRO A 112 -20.12 -28.37 -9.08
C PRO A 112 -19.11 -27.88 -10.11
N LYS A 113 -17.95 -28.55 -10.19
CA LYS A 113 -16.92 -28.23 -11.19
C LYS A 113 -17.45 -28.58 -12.58
N GLY A 114 -17.64 -27.57 -13.44
CA GLY A 114 -17.95 -27.76 -14.86
C GLY A 114 -16.69 -28.11 -15.65
N ARG A 115 -16.83 -28.93 -16.71
CA ARG A 115 -15.76 -29.25 -17.67
C ARG A 115 -15.58 -28.13 -18.68
#